data_AF-T0PZ36-F1
#
_entry.id   AF-T0PZ36-F1
#
_cell.length_a   1.000
_cell.length_b   1.000
_cell.length_c   1.000
_cell.angle_alpha   90.00
_cell.angle_beta   90.00
_cell.angle_gamma   90.00
#
_symmetry.space_group_name_H-M   'P 1'
#
loop_
_entity.id
_entity.type
_entity.pdbx_description
1 polymer ?
#
loop_
_entity_poly.entity_id
_entity_poly.type
_entity_poly.pdbx_seq_one_letter_code
_entity_poly.pdbx_strand_id
1 'polypeptide(L)'
;MAFNGQTSATVYVVPRAGSGANLKFDAFLSQPGPEVTANYMLLDDRAYWSIVKDNATVATGCLNPDQVPPVQLMQSSLEDSVAVTSVDGQTIECPSGKLLELHT
;
A
#
# COMPACT_ATOMS: atom_id res chain seq x y z
N MET A 1 -11.32 -5.71 3.27
CA MET A 1 -11.23 -5.55 1.80
C MET A 1 -10.01 -6.33 1.31
N ALA A 2 -10.08 -7.02 0.16
CA ALA A 2 -8.98 -7.83 -0.35
C ALA A 2 -8.21 -7.09 -1.45
N PHE A 3 -6.89 -6.95 -1.32
CA PHE A 3 -6.00 -6.36 -2.31
C PHE A 3 -5.62 -7.42 -3.36
N ASN A 4 -6.08 -7.24 -4.59
CA ASN A 4 -6.03 -8.25 -5.67
C ASN A 4 -6.56 -9.63 -5.22
N GLY A 5 -7.61 -9.64 -4.40
CA GLY A 5 -8.20 -10.89 -3.88
C GLY A 5 -7.45 -11.51 -2.71
N GLN A 6 -6.35 -10.94 -2.24
CA GLN A 6 -5.67 -11.38 -1.01
C GLN A 6 -5.95 -10.44 0.16
N THR A 7 -6.00 -11.01 1.36
CA THR A 7 -6.22 -10.26 2.60
C THR A 7 -4.93 -9.73 3.21
N SER A 8 -3.77 -10.07 2.65
CA SER A 8 -2.46 -9.60 3.07
C SER A 8 -1.56 -9.27 1.87
N ALA A 9 -0.52 -8.50 2.16
CA ALA A 9 0.51 -8.11 1.22
C ALA A 9 1.84 -8.03 1.98
N THR A 10 2.94 -8.44 1.35
CA THR A 10 4.29 -8.25 1.90
C THR A 10 4.95 -7.09 1.19
N VAL A 11 5.38 -6.10 1.96
CA VAL A 11 6.10 -4.93 1.45
C VAL A 11 7.52 -4.98 1.99
N TYR A 12 8.50 -4.93 1.08
CA TYR A 12 9.90 -4.77 1.44
C TYR A 12 10.23 -3.29 1.42
N VAL A 13 10.72 -2.77 2.55
CA VAL A 13 11.16 -1.38 2.69
C VAL A 13 12.65 -1.39 2.98
N VAL A 14 13.42 -0.70 2.14
CA VAL A 14 14.88 -0.64 2.23
C VAL A 14 15.29 0.80 2.50
N PRO A 15 15.84 1.11 3.69
CA PRO A 15 16.29 2.47 3.98
C PRO A 15 17.48 2.83 3.07
N ARG A 16 17.48 4.08 2.60
CA ARG A 16 18.58 4.66 1.82
C ARG A 16 19.29 5.73 2.66
N ALA A 17 20.58 5.93 2.39
CA ALA A 17 21.31 7.05 2.96
C ALA A 17 20.69 8.37 2.45
N GLY A 18 20.17 9.17 3.37
CA GLY A 18 19.56 10.47 3.08
C GLY A 18 20.26 11.59 3.84
N SER A 19 20.31 12.78 3.24
CA SER A 19 20.72 14.01 3.92
C SER A 19 19.47 14.80 4.33
N GLY A 20 19.37 15.18 5.61
CA GLY A 20 18.29 16.03 6.13
C GLY A 20 17.31 15.31 7.06
N ALA A 21 16.16 15.95 7.34
CA ALA A 21 15.17 15.47 8.30
C ALA A 21 14.21 14.40 7.74
N ASN A 22 14.28 14.08 6.44
CA ASN A 22 13.34 13.19 5.77
C ASN A 22 13.94 11.79 5.59
N LEU A 23 13.20 10.76 6.00
CA LEU A 23 13.55 9.36 5.74
C LEU A 23 13.57 9.10 4.22
N LYS A 24 14.65 8.51 3.72
CA LYS A 24 14.74 8.01 2.34
C LYS A 24 14.67 6.49 2.36
N PHE A 25 13.87 5.93 1.47
CA PHE A 25 13.76 4.49 1.32
C PHE A 25 13.37 4.14 -0.12
N ASP A 26 13.67 2.90 -0.48
CA ASP A 26 13.07 2.21 -1.61
C ASP A 26 12.06 1.21 -1.07
N ALA A 27 11.10 0.84 -1.92
CA ALA A 27 10.09 -0.13 -1.54
C ALA A 27 9.74 -1.04 -2.72
N PHE A 28 9.41 -2.29 -2.40
CA PHE A 28 8.89 -3.24 -3.37
C PHE A 28 7.71 -4.00 -2.78
N LEU A 29 6.64 -4.08 -3.56
CA LEU A 29 5.45 -4.85 -3.27
C LEU A 29 5.14 -5.71 -4.50
N SER A 30 5.03 -7.02 -4.29
CA SER A 30 4.54 -7.94 -5.30
C SER A 30 3.23 -8.55 -4.81
N GLN A 31 2.18 -8.39 -5.60
CA GLN A 31 0.85 -8.87 -5.27
C GLN A 31 0.32 -9.80 -6.36
N PRO A 32 0.43 -11.12 -6.16
CA PRO A 32 -0.24 -12.09 -7.01
C PRO A 32 -1.75 -11.88 -7.02
N GLY A 33 -2.35 -11.81 -8.19
CA GLY A 33 -3.79 -11.89 -8.40
C GLY A 33 -4.18 -13.22 -9.05
N PRO A 34 -5.47 -13.38 -9.42
CA PRO A 34 -5.96 -14.63 -10.03
C PRO A 34 -5.31 -14.96 -11.38
N GLU A 35 -4.96 -13.95 -12.17
CA GLU A 35 -4.43 -14.13 -13.53
C GLU A 35 -3.05 -13.50 -13.77
N VAL A 36 -2.71 -12.48 -12.96
CA VAL A 36 -1.48 -11.69 -13.13
C VAL A 36 -0.92 -11.29 -11.77
N THR A 37 0.37 -11.06 -11.71
CA THR A 37 1.04 -10.46 -10.55
C THR A 37 1.28 -8.99 -10.84
N ALA A 38 0.75 -8.12 -9.98
CA ALA A 38 1.05 -6.69 -10.01
C ALA A 38 2.22 -6.40 -9.08
N ASN A 39 3.26 -5.76 -9.61
CA ASN A 39 4.38 -5.29 -8.81
C ASN A 39 4.39 -3.77 -8.77
N TYR A 40 4.74 -3.23 -7.62
CA TYR A 40 4.91 -1.81 -7.37
C TYR A 40 6.31 -1.59 -6.78
N MET A 41 7.05 -0.64 -7.33
CA MET A 41 8.42 -0.35 -6.93
C MET A 41 8.59 1.15 -6.73
N LEU A 42 9.07 1.54 -5.55
CA LEU A 42 9.68 2.85 -5.34
C LEU A 42 11.20 2.64 -5.38
N LEU A 43 11.85 3.23 -6.38
CA LEU A 43 13.30 3.16 -6.53
C LEU A 43 13.80 4.56 -6.86
N ASP A 44 14.74 5.05 -6.05
CA ASP A 44 15.36 6.36 -6.27
C ASP A 44 14.36 7.51 -6.43
N ASP A 45 13.40 7.56 -5.50
CA ASP A 45 12.34 8.57 -5.44
C ASP A 45 11.37 8.53 -6.65
N ARG A 46 11.39 7.44 -7.43
CA ARG A 46 10.49 7.22 -8.58
C ARG A 46 9.66 5.97 -8.37
N ALA A 47 8.36 6.10 -8.60
CA ALA A 47 7.41 5.01 -8.44
C ALA A 47 7.09 4.38 -9.81
N TYR A 48 7.13 3.06 -9.85
CA TYR A 48 6.91 2.23 -11.03
C TYR A 48 5.91 1.12 -10.72
N TRP A 49 5.25 0.62 -11.76
CA TRP A 49 4.48 -0.60 -11.70
C TRP A 49 4.82 -1.54 -12.86
N SER A 50 4.61 -2.82 -12.64
CA SER A 50 4.64 -3.83 -13.70
C SER A 50 3.57 -4.87 -13.49
N ILE A 51 3.08 -5.44 -14.60
CA ILE A 51 2.19 -6.59 -14.59
C ILE A 51 2.96 -7.76 -15.19
N VAL A 52 3.01 -8.86 -14.44
CA VAL A 52 3.64 -10.11 -14.84
C VAL A 52 2.56 -11.17 -15.03
N LYS A 53 2.61 -11.86 -16.17
CA LYS A 53 1.75 -13.01 -16.50
C LYS A 53 2.63 -14.12 -17.05
N ASP A 54 2.43 -15.35 -16.59
CA ASP A 54 3.21 -16.53 -17.03
C ASP A 54 4.74 -16.31 -16.95
N ASN A 55 5.18 -15.62 -15.88
CA ASN A 55 6.57 -15.24 -15.63
C ASN A 55 7.19 -14.28 -16.66
N ALA A 56 6.37 -13.64 -17.51
CA ALA A 56 6.78 -12.60 -18.44
C ALA A 56 6.16 -11.25 -18.04
N THR A 57 6.95 -10.19 -18.11
CA THR A 57 6.44 -8.82 -17.93
C THR A 57 5.63 -8.42 -19.16
N VAL A 58 4.33 -8.24 -18.99
CA VAL A 58 3.39 -7.92 -20.09
C VAL A 58 3.04 -6.44 -20.16
N ALA A 59 3.21 -5.70 -19.07
CA ALA A 59 3.03 -4.26 -19.04
C ALA A 59 3.90 -3.61 -17.96
N THR A 60 4.35 -2.39 -18.21
CA THR A 60 5.11 -1.58 -17.24
C THR A 60 4.74 -0.11 -17.40
N GLY A 61 4.96 0.67 -16.35
CA GLY A 61 4.79 2.11 -16.40
C GLY A 61 5.37 2.80 -15.17
N CYS A 62 5.43 4.13 -15.25
CA CYS A 62 5.59 4.97 -14.07
C CYS A 62 4.22 5.12 -13.38
N LEU A 63 4.18 5.22 -12.06
CA LEU A 63 2.98 5.71 -11.38
C LEU A 63 2.82 7.19 -11.66
N ASN A 64 1.65 7.59 -12.15
CA ASN A 64 1.30 8.99 -12.28
C ASN A 64 0.98 9.58 -10.90
N PRO A 65 1.23 10.89 -10.67
CA PRO A 65 0.90 11.55 -9.40
C PRO A 65 -0.54 11.32 -8.96
N ASP A 66 -1.48 11.31 -9.91
CA ASP A 66 -2.91 11.13 -9.64
C ASP A 66 -3.27 9.69 -9.20
N GLN A 67 -2.34 8.74 -9.34
CA GLN A 67 -2.50 7.35 -8.90
C GLN A 67 -1.90 7.09 -7.52
N VAL A 68 -1.19 8.07 -6.96
CA VAL A 68 -0.63 8.01 -5.61
C VAL A 68 -1.47 8.92 -4.72
N PRO A 69 -2.24 8.38 -3.75
CA PRO A 69 -2.91 9.22 -2.76
C PRO A 69 -1.85 10.13 -2.11
N PRO A 70 -2.06 11.46 -2.08
CA PRO A 70 -1.12 12.36 -1.44
C PRO A 70 -0.79 11.86 -0.03
N VAL A 71 0.50 11.66 0.28
CA VAL A 71 0.92 11.06 1.55
C VAL A 71 0.44 11.89 2.73
N GLN A 72 0.36 13.21 2.58
CA GLN A 72 -0.25 14.10 3.57
C GLN A 72 -1.72 13.77 3.82
N LEU A 73 -2.49 13.39 2.80
CA LEU A 73 -3.86 12.94 2.95
C LEU A 73 -3.92 11.56 3.61
N MET A 74 -3.00 10.64 3.30
CA MET A 74 -2.93 9.36 4.02
C MET A 74 -2.60 9.55 5.50
N GLN A 75 -1.63 10.40 5.81
CA GLN A 75 -1.25 10.70 7.18
C GLN A 75 -2.41 11.37 7.93
N SER A 76 -3.02 12.42 7.36
CA SER A 76 -4.17 13.07 8.00
C SER A 76 -5.35 12.11 8.16
N SER A 77 -5.65 11.30 7.15
CA SER A 77 -6.73 10.30 7.25
C SER A 77 -6.48 9.27 8.33
N LEU A 78 -5.22 8.86 8.57
CA LEU A 78 -4.87 7.96 9.67
C LEU A 78 -4.93 8.66 11.03
N GLU A 79 -4.47 9.91 11.12
CA GLU A 79 -4.56 10.72 12.34
C GLU A 79 -6.01 11.02 12.74
N ASP A 80 -6.88 11.26 11.76
CA ASP A 80 -8.31 11.54 11.95
C ASP A 80 -9.17 10.27 12.09
N SER A 81 -8.57 9.09 11.94
CA SER A 81 -9.30 7.83 12.03
C SER A 81 -9.71 7.49 13.46
N VAL A 82 -10.90 6.91 13.61
CA VAL A 82 -11.43 6.51 14.93
C VAL A 82 -11.34 5.01 15.09
N ALA A 83 -10.94 4.56 16.28
CA ALA A 83 -10.99 3.15 16.61
C ALA A 83 -12.45 2.71 16.82
N VAL A 84 -12.91 1.76 16.02
CA VAL A 84 -14.27 1.21 16.11
C VAL A 84 -14.24 -0.26 16.55
N THR A 85 -15.24 -0.64 17.32
CA THR A 85 -15.41 -2.01 17.84
C THR A 85 -16.55 -2.76 17.15
N SER A 86 -17.36 -2.06 16.34
CA SER A 86 -18.46 -2.68 15.57
C SER A 86 -18.71 -1.96 14.26
N VAL A 87 -19.08 -2.71 13.22
CA VAL A 87 -19.55 -2.20 11.91
C VAL A 87 -20.93 -2.79 11.63
N ASP A 88 -21.90 -1.97 11.27
CA ASP A 88 -23.30 -2.38 11.02
C ASP A 88 -23.91 -3.22 12.17
N GLY A 89 -23.55 -2.88 13.41
CA GLY A 89 -24.02 -3.58 14.61
C GLY A 89 -23.36 -4.94 14.87
N GLN A 90 -22.40 -5.36 14.04
CA GLN A 90 -21.58 -6.55 14.27
C GLN A 90 -20.27 -6.17 14.94
N THR A 91 -19.97 -6.78 16.09
CA THR A 91 -18.67 -6.62 16.76
C THR A 91 -17.57 -7.23 15.92
N ILE A 92 -16.51 -6.46 15.66
CA ILE A 92 -15.32 -6.94 14.95
C ILE A 92 -14.22 -7.20 15.97
N GLU A 93 -13.85 -8.46 16.16
CA GLU A 93 -12.72 -8.84 17.01
C GLU A 93 -11.39 -8.58 16.29
N CYS A 94 -10.53 -7.77 16.91
CA CYS A 94 -9.16 -7.51 16.46
C CYS A 94 -8.16 -7.95 17.55
N PRO A 95 -7.83 -9.25 17.67
CA PRO A 95 -7.11 -9.81 18.83
C PRO A 95 -5.72 -9.23 19.09
N SER A 96 -5.14 -8.55 18.10
CA SER A 96 -3.81 -7.93 18.19
C SER A 96 -3.78 -6.53 17.59
N GLY A 97 -4.93 -5.86 17.49
CA GLY A 97 -5.02 -4.56 16.82
C GLY A 97 -6.29 -3.78 17.13
N LYS A 98 -6.47 -2.65 16.43
CA LYS A 98 -7.69 -1.85 16.45
C LYS A 98 -8.18 -1.72 15.01
N LEU A 99 -9.48 -1.89 14.80
CA LEU A 99 -10.10 -1.52 13.54
C LEU A 99 -10.24 0.01 13.51
N LEU A 100 -9.75 0.64 12.44
CA LEU A 100 -9.83 2.09 12.25
C LEU A 100 -10.85 2.40 11.16
N GLU A 101 -11.73 3.36 11.44
CA GLU A 101 -12.65 3.95 10.48
C GLU A 101 -12.10 5.31 10.01
N LEU A 102 -11.98 5.49 8.69
CA LEU A 102 -11.57 6.75 8.09
C LEU A 102 -12.81 7.65 7.94
N HIS A 103 -12.73 8.88 8.44
CA HIS A 103 -13.74 9.89 8.10
C HIS A 103 -13.51 10.40 6.67
N THR A 104 -14.58 10.39 5.87
CA THR A 104 -14.65 11.02 4.54
C THR A 104 -15.23 12.42 4.61
#